data_AF-A0A433QS81-F1
#
_entry.id   AF-A0A433QS81-F1
#
_cell.length_a   1.000
_cell.length_b   1.000
_cell.length_c   1.000
_cell.angle_alpha   90.00
_cell.angle_beta   90.00
_cell.angle_gamma   90.00
#
_symmetry.space_group_name_H-M   'P 1'
#
loop_
_entity.id
_entity.type
_entity.pdbx_description
1 polymer ?
#
loop_
_entity_poly.entity_id
_entity_poly.type
_entity_poly.pdbx_seq_one_letter_code
_entity_poly.pdbx_strand_id
1 'polypeptide(L)'
;MKAFICVDYLSHSWDAEDLVCSYHESKQQAAELRQRLMDNDDKMETERQKRPWRRPLTMSIKEKHRLSVEEYRLQRLENALWRQMARNCTDKLGKANRLINPSEVNCV
;
A
#
# COMPACT_ATOMS: atom_id res chain seq x y z
N MET A 1 -14.75 8.02 18.45
CA MET A 1 -13.51 7.69 17.72
C MET A 1 -13.52 6.18 17.49
N LYS A 2 -13.50 5.70 16.25
CA LYS A 2 -13.35 4.27 15.99
C LYS A 2 -11.88 3.95 16.25
N ALA A 3 -11.60 3.07 17.20
CA ALA A 3 -10.25 2.59 17.44
C ALA A 3 -9.73 1.99 16.13
N PHE A 4 -8.77 2.66 15.48
CA PHE A 4 -8.01 2.04 14.41
C PHE A 4 -7.13 1.02 15.11
N ILE A 5 -7.54 -0.24 15.04
CA ILE A 5 -6.69 -1.36 15.42
C ILE A 5 -5.43 -1.21 14.57
N CYS A 6 -4.35 -0.78 15.21
CA CYS A 6 -3.02 -0.83 14.63
C CYS A 6 -2.69 -2.32 14.61
N VAL A 7 -3.20 -3.03 13.60
CA VAL A 7 -2.84 -4.42 13.37
C VAL A 7 -1.33 -4.40 13.25
N ASP A 8 -0.64 -5.03 14.20
CA ASP A 8 0.80 -5.17 14.13
C ASP A 8 1.09 -6.16 13.00
N TYR A 9 1.17 -5.62 11.79
CA TYR A 9 1.42 -6.38 10.56
C TYR A 9 2.74 -7.17 10.62
N LEU A 10 3.62 -6.83 11.59
CA LEU A 10 4.90 -7.50 11.82
C LEU A 10 4.79 -8.66 12.80
N SER A 11 3.77 -8.70 13.67
CA SER A 11 3.60 -9.76 14.68
C SER A 11 2.68 -10.90 14.23
N HIS A 12 1.90 -10.70 13.16
CA HIS A 12 1.01 -11.74 12.65
C HIS A 12 1.81 -12.83 11.90
N SER A 13 1.49 -14.10 12.16
CA SER A 13 2.05 -15.23 11.42
C SER A 13 1.26 -15.40 10.12
N TRP A 14 1.72 -14.73 9.07
CA TRP A 14 1.10 -14.76 7.75
C TRP A 14 1.37 -16.07 7.04
N ASP A 15 0.32 -16.82 6.70
CA ASP A 15 0.46 -17.93 5.76
C ASP A 15 0.49 -17.42 4.29
N ALA A 16 0.63 -18.34 3.34
CA ALA A 16 0.74 -17.94 1.93
C ALA A 16 -0.59 -17.41 1.36
N GLU A 17 -1.72 -17.92 1.82
CA GLU A 17 -3.05 -17.51 1.37
C GLU A 17 -3.41 -16.14 1.94
N ASP A 18 -3.15 -15.92 3.22
CA ASP A 18 -3.31 -14.64 3.90
C ASP A 18 -2.55 -13.51 3.19
N LEU A 19 -1.31 -13.79 2.76
CA LEU A 19 -0.48 -12.81 2.04
C LEU A 19 -1.06 -12.45 0.68
N VAL A 20 -1.55 -13.44 -0.06
CA VAL A 20 -2.15 -13.23 -1.39
C VAL A 20 -3.45 -12.43 -1.23
N CYS A 21 -4.34 -12.87 -0.34
CA CYS A 21 -5.60 -12.18 -0.07
C CYS A 21 -5.37 -10.74 0.37
N SER A 22 -4.48 -10.52 1.34
CA SER A 22 -4.20 -9.16 1.84
C SER A 22 -3.49 -8.27 0.83
N TYR A 23 -2.68 -8.84 -0.06
CA TYR A 23 -2.11 -8.09 -1.18
C TYR A 23 -3.21 -7.61 -2.14
N HIS A 24 -4.14 -8.49 -2.52
CA HIS A 24 -5.26 -8.11 -3.38
C HIS A 24 -6.16 -7.05 -2.73
N GLU A 25 -6.50 -7.23 -1.46
CA GLU A 25 -7.27 -6.24 -0.70
C GLU A 25 -6.54 -4.90 -0.59
N SER A 26 -5.23 -4.91 -0.32
CA SER A 26 -4.42 -3.69 -0.27
C SER A 26 -4.40 -2.95 -1.61
N LYS A 27 -4.29 -3.69 -2.72
CA LYS A 27 -4.35 -3.10 -4.07
C LYS A 27 -5.73 -2.53 -4.39
N GLN A 28 -6.80 -3.22 -3.99
CA GLN A 28 -8.16 -2.71 -4.15
C GLN A 28 -8.36 -1.42 -3.33
N GLN A 29 -7.95 -1.41 -2.07
CA GLN A 29 -8.05 -0.21 -1.22
C GLN A 29 -7.26 0.98 -1.79
N ALA A 30 -6.08 0.72 -2.36
CA ALA A 30 -5.28 1.76 -3.02
C ALA A 30 -5.95 2.29 -4.29
N ALA A 31 -6.58 1.43 -5.09
CA ALA A 31 -7.33 1.83 -6.27
C ALA A 31 -8.56 2.67 -5.90
N GLU A 32 -9.32 2.25 -4.88
CA GLU A 32 -10.46 3.00 -4.37
C GLU A 32 -10.05 4.38 -3.82
N LEU A 33 -8.92 4.46 -3.11
CA LEU A 33 -8.40 5.73 -2.60
C LEU A 33 -8.02 6.68 -3.74
N ARG A 34 -7.37 6.17 -4.79
CA ARG A 34 -7.03 6.95 -5.99
C ARG A 34 -8.26 7.43 -6.73
N GLN A 35 -9.27 6.57 -6.89
CA GLN A 35 -10.52 6.97 -7.54
C GLN A 35 -11.21 8.10 -6.77
N ARG A 36 -11.25 8.01 -5.43
CA ARG A 36 -11.82 9.09 -4.59
C ARG A 36 -11.05 10.41 -4.73
N LEU A 37 -9.74 10.37 -4.94
CA LEU A 37 -8.95 11.57 -5.20
C LEU A 37 -9.34 12.19 -6.55
N MET A 38 -9.42 11.38 -7.61
CA MET A 38 -9.84 11.83 -8.94
C MET A 38 -11.26 12.40 -8.94
N ASP A 39 -12.21 11.72 -8.31
CA ASP A 39 -13.60 12.19 -8.20
C ASP A 39 -13.71 13.54 -7.46
N ASN A 40 -12.80 13.80 -6.50
CA ASN A 40 -12.75 15.09 -5.82
C ASN A 40 -12.17 16.18 -6.72
N ASP A 41 -11.11 15.88 -7.47
CA ASP A 41 -10.52 16.82 -8.42
C ASP A 41 -11.50 17.19 -9.53
N ASP A 42 -12.23 16.22 -10.09
CA ASP A 42 -13.27 16.45 -11.11
C ASP A 42 -14.42 17.32 -10.59
N LYS A 43 -14.83 17.12 -9.33
CA LYS A 43 -15.83 17.98 -8.67
C LYS A 43 -15.31 19.40 -8.51
N MET A 44 -14.07 19.57 -8.07
CA MET A 44 -13.47 20.90 -7.94
C MET A 44 -13.38 21.61 -9.29
N GLU A 45 -13.00 20.91 -10.35
CA GLU A 45 -12.92 21.48 -11.70
C GLU A 45 -14.31 21.85 -12.23
N THR A 46 -15.31 20.98 -12.02
CA THR A 46 -16.70 21.26 -12.39
C THR A 46 -17.26 22.48 -11.65
N GLU A 47 -16.96 22.65 -10.35
CA GLU A 47 -17.38 23.83 -9.59
C GLU A 47 -16.68 25.11 -10.06
N ARG A 48 -15.39 25.02 -10.38
CA ARG A 48 -14.59 26.13 -10.91
C ARG A 48 -15.17 26.63 -12.23
N GLN A 49 -15.55 25.72 -13.13
CA GLN A 49 -16.19 26.06 -14.40
C GLN A 49 -17.56 26.73 -14.22
N LYS A 50 -18.37 26.26 -13.26
CA LYS A 50 -19.69 26.84 -12.98
C LYS A 50 -19.63 28.24 -12.35
N ARG A 51 -18.57 28.57 -11.60
CA ARG A 51 -18.47 29.82 -10.83
C ARG A 51 -17.05 30.40 -10.87
N PRO A 52 -16.60 30.93 -12.02
CA PRO A 52 -15.20 31.36 -12.22
C PRO A 52 -14.77 32.52 -11.32
N TRP A 53 -15.73 33.36 -10.86
CA TRP A 53 -15.47 34.51 -10.00
C TRP A 53 -15.44 34.17 -8.50
N ARG A 54 -15.81 32.93 -8.12
CA ARG A 54 -15.72 32.49 -6.72
C ARG A 54 -14.32 31.97 -6.43
N ARG A 55 -13.89 32.11 -5.17
CA ARG A 55 -12.70 31.40 -4.69
C ARG A 55 -12.88 29.90 -4.96
N PRO A 56 -11.87 29.22 -5.52
CA PRO A 56 -11.91 27.78 -5.73
C PRO A 56 -12.26 27.07 -4.43
N LEU A 57 -13.20 26.13 -4.48
CA LEU A 57 -13.45 25.27 -3.34
C LEU A 57 -12.21 24.40 -3.16
N THR A 58 -11.51 24.56 -2.04
CA THR A 58 -10.40 23.67 -1.69
C THR A 58 -10.91 22.60 -0.73
N MET A 59 -10.44 21.36 -0.91
CA MET A 59 -10.64 20.31 0.08
C MET A 59 -10.33 20.80 1.50
N SER A 60 -11.20 20.43 2.45
CA SER A 60 -10.99 20.74 3.86
C SER A 60 -9.66 20.16 4.34
N ILE A 61 -8.94 20.90 5.19
CA ILE A 61 -7.69 20.46 5.82
C ILE A 61 -7.88 19.10 6.50
N LYS A 62 -9.04 18.90 7.15
CA LYS A 62 -9.39 17.63 7.82
C LYS A 62 -9.46 16.47 6.84
N GLU A 63 -9.99 16.71 5.65
CA GLU A 63 -10.17 15.68 4.63
C GLU A 63 -8.85 15.36 3.92
N LYS A 64 -8.04 16.38 3.61
CA LYS A 64 -6.67 16.19 3.13
C LYS A 64 -5.84 15.36 4.10
N HIS A 65 -5.91 15.68 5.39
CA HIS A 65 -5.20 14.94 6.42
C HIS A 65 -5.67 13.47 6.49
N ARG A 66 -6.98 13.23 6.41
CA ARG A 66 -7.54 11.88 6.40
C ARG A 66 -7.03 11.05 5.22
N LEU A 67 -7.01 11.61 4.02
CA LEU A 67 -6.52 10.90 2.83
C LEU A 67 -5.01 10.60 2.94
N SER A 68 -4.23 11.55 3.42
CA SER A 68 -2.79 11.34 3.66
C SER A 68 -2.52 10.23 4.70
N VAL A 69 -3.32 10.16 5.77
CA VAL A 69 -3.20 9.08 6.77
C VAL A 69 -3.54 7.72 6.16
N GLU A 70 -4.58 7.63 5.34
CA GLU A 70 -4.94 6.38 4.65
C GLU A 70 -3.88 5.94 3.64
N GLU A 71 -3.32 6.88 2.86
CA GLU A 71 -2.23 6.60 1.93
C GLU A 71 -1.00 6.06 2.67
N TYR A 72 -0.60 6.70 3.77
CA TYR A 72 0.51 6.24 4.60
C TYR A 72 0.23 4.86 5.23
N ARG A 73 -1.01 4.59 5.64
CA ARG A 73 -1.43 3.28 6.14
C ARG A 73 -1.26 2.20 5.09
N LEU A 74 -1.73 2.43 3.87
CA LEU A 74 -1.61 1.49 2.76
C LEU A 74 -0.16 1.24 2.36
N GLN A 75 0.68 2.28 2.33
CA GLN A 75 2.09 2.14 2.05
C GLN A 75 2.81 1.27 3.10
N ARG A 76 2.50 1.45 4.38
CA ARG A 76 3.06 0.59 5.44
C ARG A 76 2.60 -0.86 5.33
N LEU A 77 1.32 -1.07 5.01
CA LEU A 77 0.77 -2.41 4.78
C LEU A 77 1.46 -3.10 3.61
N GLU A 78 1.62 -2.41 2.48
CA GLU A 78 2.33 -2.95 1.31
C GLU A 78 3.77 -3.35 1.68
N ASN A 79 4.50 -2.48 2.38
CA ASN A 79 5.86 -2.77 2.84
C ASN A 79 5.92 -3.99 3.78
N ALA A 80 4.94 -4.16 4.66
CA ALA A 80 4.86 -5.32 5.55
C ALA A 80 4.62 -6.61 4.76
N LEU A 81 3.65 -6.60 3.83
CA LEU A 81 3.35 -7.73 2.96
C LEU A 81 4.56 -8.14 2.12
N TRP A 82 5.29 -7.17 1.55
CA TRP A 82 6.51 -7.43 0.79
C TRP A 82 7.59 -8.12 1.62
N ARG A 83 7.80 -7.68 2.86
CA ARG A 83 8.76 -8.30 3.78
C ARG A 83 8.38 -9.74 4.11
N GLN A 84 7.09 -10.01 4.33
CA GLN A 84 6.61 -11.35 4.65
C GLN A 84 6.64 -12.28 3.44
N MET A 85 6.23 -11.80 2.26
CA MET A 85 6.38 -12.54 1.01
C MET A 85 7.85 -12.89 0.75
N ALA A 86 8.76 -11.92 0.86
CA ALA A 86 10.19 -12.15 0.69
C ALA A 86 10.72 -13.19 1.68
N ARG A 87 10.36 -13.08 2.96
CA ARG A 87 10.74 -14.06 4.00
C ARG A 87 10.26 -15.46 3.63
N ASN A 88 9.00 -15.63 3.25
CA ASN A 88 8.43 -16.93 2.86
C ASN A 88 9.11 -17.50 1.62
N CYS A 89 9.43 -16.67 0.62
CA CYS A 89 10.18 -17.09 -0.56
C CYS A 89 11.60 -17.53 -0.19
N THR A 90 12.32 -16.75 0.62
CA THR A 90 13.68 -17.10 1.05
C THR A 90 13.71 -18.35 1.92
N ASP A 91 12.72 -18.56 2.78
CA ASP A 91 12.66 -19.75 3.62
C ASP A 91 12.40 -21.01 2.78
N LYS A 92 11.47 -20.95 1.81
CA LYS A 92 11.11 -22.10 0.97
C LYS A 92 12.15 -22.39 -0.12
N LEU A 93 12.61 -21.36 -0.83
CA LEU A 93 13.52 -21.51 -1.98
C LEU A 93 15.00 -21.48 -1.55
N GLY A 94 15.33 -20.69 -0.53
CA GLY A 94 16.71 -20.55 -0.05
C GLY A 94 17.22 -21.79 0.67
N LYS A 95 16.36 -22.52 1.41
CA LYS A 95 16.76 -23.78 2.08
C LYS A 95 17.26 -24.85 1.12
N ALA A 96 16.72 -24.90 -0.10
CA ALA A 96 17.11 -25.89 -1.12
C ALA A 96 18.37 -25.48 -1.90
N ASN A 97 18.71 -24.18 -1.91
CA ASN A 97 19.91 -23.69 -2.55
C ASN A 97 21.10 -23.84 -1.62
N ARG A 98 22.02 -24.75 -1.98
CA ARG A 98 23.34 -24.78 -1.36
C ARG A 98 24.03 -23.44 -1.64
N LEU A 99 24.68 -22.87 -0.63
CA LEU A 99 25.55 -21.71 -0.82
C LEU A 99 26.73 -22.17 -1.68
N ILE A 100 26.68 -21.87 -2.98
CA ILE A 100 27.76 -22.16 -3.91
C ILE A 100 28.82 -21.07 -3.73
N ASN A 101 30.07 -21.47 -3.51
CA ASN A 101 31.17 -20.53 -3.45
C ASN A 101 31.39 -19.93 -4.86
N PRO A 102 31.51 -18.60 -5.03
CA PRO A 102 31.78 -18.00 -6.35
C PRO A 102 32.98 -18.62 -7.08
N SER A 103 33.97 -19.16 -6.36
CA SER A 103 35.11 -19.89 -6.95
C SER A 103 34.75 -21.22 -7.62
N GLU A 104 33.60 -21.83 -7.27
CA GLU A 104 33.10 -23.05 -7.92
C GLU A 104 32.42 -22.79 -9.27
N VAL A 105 32.05 -21.54 -9.54
CA VAL A 105 31.39 -21.12 -10.79
C VAL A 105 32.39 -20.48 -11.75
N ASN A 106 33.38 -19.73 -11.24
CA ASN A 106 34.42 -19.08 -12.03
C ASN A 106 35.70 -19.93 -12.12
N CYS A 107 35.57 -21.19 -12.52
CA CYS A 107 36.71 -22.03 -12.89
C CYS A 107 37.16 -21.68 -14.32
N VAL A 108 37.71 -20.48 -14.52
CA VAL A 108 38.46 -20.09 -15.74
C VAL A 108 39.79 -19.49 -15.31
#